data_AF-A0A0F0GL07-F1
#
_entry.id   AF-A0A0F0GL07-F1
#
_cell.length_a   1.000
_cell.length_b   1.000
_cell.length_c   1.000
_cell.angle_alpha   90.00
_cell.angle_beta   90.00
_cell.angle_gamma   90.00
#
_symmetry.space_group_name_H-M   'P 1'
#
loop_
_entity.id
_entity.type
_entity.pdbx_description
1 polymer ?
#
loop_
_entity_poly.entity_id
_entity_poly.type
_entity_poly.pdbx_seq_one_letter_code
_entity_poly.pdbx_strand_id
1 'polypeptide(L)'
;MHGIVLACGNSQLPMITQRDDVHVVPSRPGKDHVDPHLDAERLVVVGTDADLAAVALRLLRKEKLGSVTLGYVPVGDSPVAALWGLSTDPARALDIALNGDVDPVPFVRDDVGGVLMGLGVLSPVRGVGYSDADNVLRGQASRIECTPDPEGGLGLVVRIVNKRLLGSRVRESRPRAFQLGCLPTTAVLDGHKHPRPVDKWTWYRHTEDLRLVRGV
;
A
#
# COMPACT_ATOMS: atom_id res chain seq x y z
N MET A 1 0.99 25.76 -5.23
CA MET A 1 0.58 24.59 -6.04
C MET A 1 -0.69 24.03 -5.41
N HIS A 2 -1.74 23.83 -6.20
CA HIS A 2 -3.05 23.35 -5.72
C HIS A 2 -3.09 21.83 -5.88
N GLY A 3 -2.94 21.09 -4.79
CA GLY A 3 -3.16 19.64 -4.79
C GLY A 3 -4.65 19.35 -4.68
N ILE A 4 -5.16 18.42 -5.49
CA ILE A 4 -6.56 17.97 -5.37
C ILE A 4 -6.65 16.97 -4.22
N VAL A 5 -7.63 17.16 -3.33
CA VAL A 5 -7.86 16.31 -2.17
C VAL A 5 -9.05 15.40 -2.42
N LEU A 6 -8.84 14.08 -2.32
CA LEU A 6 -9.87 13.06 -2.37
C LEU A 6 -10.22 12.62 -0.94
N ALA A 7 -11.31 13.17 -0.42
CA ALA A 7 -11.86 12.79 0.88
C ALA A 7 -12.71 11.53 0.76
N CYS A 8 -12.15 10.38 1.12
CA CYS A 8 -12.84 9.10 0.98
C CYS A 8 -13.92 8.97 2.06
N GLY A 9 -15.03 8.29 1.77
CA GLY A 9 -16.26 8.27 2.59
C GLY A 9 -16.12 7.75 4.02
N ASN A 10 -14.93 7.31 4.42
CA ASN A 10 -14.56 6.94 5.79
C ASN A 10 -13.93 8.11 6.57
N SER A 11 -13.74 9.27 5.93
CA SER A 11 -13.10 10.45 6.51
C SER A 11 -14.16 11.50 6.89
N GLN A 12 -14.22 11.84 8.18
CA GLN A 12 -14.89 13.07 8.63
C GLN A 12 -13.83 14.00 9.21
N LEU A 13 -13.24 14.84 8.37
CA LEU A 13 -12.31 15.88 8.78
C LEU A 13 -12.93 17.26 8.53
N PRO A 14 -13.43 17.94 9.59
CA PRO A 14 -14.06 19.26 9.48
C PRO A 14 -13.16 20.34 8.88
N MET A 15 -11.84 20.17 8.97
CA MET A 15 -10.84 21.13 8.47
C MET A 15 -10.70 21.15 6.93
N ILE A 16 -11.30 20.18 6.24
CA ILE A 16 -11.14 20.00 4.78
C ILE A 16 -12.36 20.56 4.02
N THR A 17 -13.51 20.73 4.69
CA THR A 17 -14.81 20.96 4.03
C THR A 17 -15.05 22.36 3.46
N GLN A 18 -14.07 23.27 3.51
CA GLN A 18 -14.21 24.66 3.01
C GLN A 18 -13.32 24.98 1.81
N ARG A 19 -12.65 24.00 1.21
CA ARG A 19 -11.81 24.23 0.03
C ARG A 19 -12.47 23.72 -1.24
N ASP A 20 -12.32 24.46 -2.34
CA ASP A 20 -12.85 24.09 -3.66
C ASP A 20 -12.08 22.92 -4.31
N ASP A 21 -10.88 22.60 -3.82
CA ASP A 21 -10.02 21.52 -4.31
C ASP A 21 -10.28 20.17 -3.61
N VAL A 22 -11.38 20.05 -2.87
CA VAL A 22 -11.76 18.85 -2.11
C VAL A 22 -12.95 18.16 -2.78
N HIS A 23 -12.76 16.89 -3.12
CA HIS A 23 -13.80 16.03 -3.66
C HIS A 23 -14.08 14.89 -2.70
N VAL A 24 -15.34 14.81 -2.25
CA VAL A 24 -15.82 13.68 -1.46
C VAL A 24 -16.09 12.51 -2.39
N VAL A 25 -15.44 11.38 -2.13
CA VAL A 25 -15.52 10.15 -2.93
C VAL A 25 -15.88 8.96 -2.03
N PRO A 26 -16.46 7.86 -2.55
CA PRO A 26 -16.72 6.68 -1.73
C PRO A 26 -15.42 6.05 -1.22
N SER A 27 -15.52 5.16 -0.22
CA SER A 27 -14.39 4.32 0.17
C SER A 27 -13.95 3.43 -0.99
N ARG A 28 -12.64 3.26 -1.12
CA ARG A 28 -11.92 2.60 -2.21
C ARG A 28 -12.39 3.15 -3.57
N PRO A 29 -12.12 4.44 -3.84
CA PRO A 29 -12.66 5.12 -5.01
C PRO A 29 -12.22 4.45 -6.31
N GLY A 30 -13.20 4.19 -7.18
CA GLY A 30 -13.00 3.59 -8.50
C GLY A 30 -12.67 4.61 -9.60
N LYS A 31 -12.70 4.13 -10.85
CA LYS A 31 -12.47 4.91 -12.08
C LYS A 31 -13.19 6.26 -12.08
N ASP A 32 -14.49 6.24 -11.86
CA ASP A 32 -15.34 7.43 -12.04
C ASP A 32 -15.09 8.53 -11.00
N HIS A 33 -14.37 8.19 -9.93
CA HIS A 33 -14.05 9.12 -8.84
C HIS A 33 -12.61 9.66 -8.91
N VAL A 34 -11.68 8.90 -9.50
CA VAL A 34 -10.24 9.26 -9.51
C VAL A 34 -9.80 9.77 -10.87
N ASP A 35 -10.23 9.11 -11.96
CA ASP A 35 -9.80 9.44 -13.33
C ASP A 35 -10.00 10.91 -13.71
N PRO A 36 -11.10 11.61 -13.30
CA PRO A 36 -11.29 13.02 -13.60
C PRO A 36 -10.20 13.96 -13.04
N HIS A 37 -9.40 13.49 -12.08
CA HIS A 37 -8.41 14.32 -11.36
C HIS A 37 -6.96 13.96 -11.71
N LEU A 38 -6.73 13.05 -12.67
CA LEU A 38 -5.39 12.53 -12.98
C LEU A 38 -4.48 13.47 -13.80
N ASP A 39 -5.01 14.61 -14.20
CA ASP A 39 -4.22 15.68 -14.83
C ASP A 39 -3.70 16.69 -13.80
N ALA A 40 -4.07 16.53 -12.53
CA ALA A 40 -3.45 17.28 -11.44
C ALA A 40 -2.01 16.81 -11.22
N GLU A 41 -1.13 17.75 -10.89
CA GLU A 41 0.27 17.45 -10.51
C GLU A 41 0.34 16.67 -9.19
N ARG A 42 -0.63 16.89 -8.30
CA ARG A 42 -0.66 16.34 -6.95
C ARG A 42 -2.07 15.91 -6.57
N LEU A 43 -2.20 14.66 -6.12
CA LEU A 43 -3.39 14.12 -5.48
C LEU A 43 -3.10 13.82 -4.02
N VAL A 44 -4.01 14.22 -3.13
CA VAL A 44 -3.96 13.90 -1.71
C VAL A 44 -5.11 12.98 -1.38
N VAL A 45 -4.83 11.81 -0.80
CA VAL A 45 -5.86 10.89 -0.33
C VAL A 45 -6.07 11.10 1.15
N VAL A 46 -7.30 11.35 1.56
CA VAL A 46 -7.71 11.38 2.97
C VAL A 46 -8.58 10.15 3.20
N GLY A 47 -8.06 9.18 3.95
CA GLY A 47 -8.76 7.91 4.13
C GLY A 47 -7.89 6.81 4.74
N THR A 48 -8.30 5.57 4.51
CA THR A 48 -7.60 4.36 4.97
C THR A 48 -6.53 3.92 3.96
N ASP A 49 -5.67 2.97 4.36
CA ASP A 49 -4.63 2.42 3.48
C ASP A 49 -5.23 1.78 2.21
N ALA A 50 -6.42 1.17 2.32
CA ALA A 50 -7.15 0.62 1.19
C ALA A 50 -7.67 1.70 0.22
N ASP A 51 -8.01 2.89 0.73
CA ASP A 51 -8.42 4.03 -0.08
C ASP A 51 -7.22 4.58 -0.88
N LEU A 52 -6.06 4.70 -0.21
CA LEU A 52 -4.80 5.06 -0.86
C LEU A 52 -4.42 4.06 -1.95
N ALA A 53 -4.49 2.76 -1.65
CA ALA A 53 -4.19 1.70 -2.61
C ALA A 53 -5.13 1.75 -3.83
N ALA A 54 -6.41 2.09 -3.65
CA ALA A 54 -7.36 2.26 -4.75
C ALA A 54 -6.95 3.40 -5.70
N VAL A 55 -6.55 4.56 -5.15
CA VAL A 55 -6.07 5.70 -5.95
C VAL A 55 -4.75 5.36 -6.65
N ALA A 56 -3.79 4.77 -5.93
CA ALA A 56 -2.51 4.36 -6.51
C ALA A 56 -2.68 3.34 -7.65
N LEU A 57 -3.65 2.42 -7.53
CA LEU A 57 -4.01 1.49 -8.60
C LEU A 57 -4.55 2.21 -9.84
N ARG A 58 -5.28 3.33 -9.68
CA ARG A 58 -5.72 4.16 -10.81
C ARG A 58 -4.54 4.87 -11.47
N LEU A 59 -3.59 5.38 -10.69
CA LEU A 59 -2.35 5.97 -11.21
C LEU A 59 -1.56 4.97 -12.05
N LEU A 60 -1.36 3.75 -11.53
CA LEU A 60 -0.71 2.67 -12.28
C LEU A 60 -1.43 2.38 -13.61
N ARG A 61 -2.75 2.20 -13.57
CA ARG A 61 -3.56 1.85 -14.76
C ARG A 61 -3.61 2.93 -15.82
N LYS A 62 -3.18 4.15 -15.47
CA LYS A 62 -3.19 5.32 -16.34
C LYS A 62 -1.79 5.83 -16.67
N GLU A 63 -0.76 5.08 -16.27
CA GLU A 63 0.65 5.43 -16.53
C GLU A 63 1.00 6.81 -15.93
N LYS A 64 0.47 7.09 -14.73
CA LYS A 64 0.61 8.38 -14.04
C LYS A 64 1.55 8.34 -12.82
N LEU A 65 2.19 7.20 -12.52
CA LEU A 65 3.04 7.06 -11.32
C LEU A 65 4.21 8.06 -11.30
N GLY A 66 4.85 8.29 -12.44
CA GLY A 66 5.97 9.23 -12.57
C GLY A 66 5.57 10.69 -12.80
N SER A 67 4.30 10.98 -13.07
CA SER A 67 3.83 12.34 -13.35
C SER A 67 2.96 12.93 -12.25
N VAL A 68 2.23 12.09 -11.50
CA VAL A 68 1.33 12.53 -10.43
C VAL A 68 1.94 12.19 -9.09
N THR A 69 2.09 13.22 -8.26
CA THR A 69 2.54 13.08 -6.88
C THR A 69 1.39 12.68 -5.98
N LEU A 70 1.60 11.71 -5.09
CA LEU A 70 0.58 11.21 -4.18
C LEU A 70 0.89 11.59 -2.73
N GLY A 71 0.03 12.40 -2.12
CA GLY A 71 0.02 12.68 -0.68
C GLY A 71 -1.01 11.82 0.05
N TYR A 72 -0.82 11.63 1.35
CA TYR A 72 -1.70 10.79 2.16
C TYR A 72 -1.94 11.40 3.54
N VAL A 73 -3.22 11.46 3.92
CA VAL A 73 -3.70 11.82 5.25
C VAL A 73 -4.42 10.61 5.82
N PRO A 74 -3.74 9.80 6.66
CA PRO A 74 -4.30 8.56 7.18
C PRO A 74 -5.46 8.81 8.14
N VAL A 75 -6.48 7.96 8.07
CA VAL A 75 -7.59 7.91 9.02
C VAL A 75 -7.53 6.59 9.79
N GLY A 76 -7.29 6.69 11.10
CA GLY A 76 -7.13 5.53 11.99
C GLY A 76 -5.72 4.92 11.93
N ASP A 77 -5.62 3.64 12.32
CA ASP A 77 -4.34 2.90 12.27
C ASP A 77 -3.91 2.68 10.82
N SER A 78 -2.67 3.05 10.51
CA SER A 78 -2.13 3.00 9.14
C SER A 78 -0.74 2.36 9.11
N PRO A 79 -0.64 1.07 8.76
CA PRO A 79 0.63 0.44 8.39
C PRO A 79 1.40 1.20 7.31
N VAL A 80 0.72 1.82 6.33
CA VAL A 80 1.38 2.67 5.33
C VAL A 80 2.08 3.87 5.99
N ALA A 81 1.37 4.60 6.87
CA ALA A 81 1.94 5.75 7.55
C ALA A 81 3.14 5.34 8.42
N ALA A 82 3.04 4.23 9.15
CA ALA A 82 4.14 3.70 9.95
C ALA A 82 5.34 3.28 9.09
N LEU A 83 5.10 2.62 7.94
CA LEU A 83 6.17 2.18 7.03
C LEU A 83 6.96 3.35 6.46
N TRP A 84 6.28 4.42 6.07
CA TRP A 84 6.87 5.59 5.41
C TRP A 84 7.18 6.76 6.35
N GLY A 85 6.93 6.61 7.65
CA GLY A 85 7.15 7.67 8.64
C GLY A 85 6.23 8.88 8.50
N LEU A 86 5.03 8.69 7.93
CA LEU A 86 4.08 9.79 7.71
C LEU A 86 3.44 10.23 9.03
N SER A 87 3.12 11.52 9.13
CA SER A 87 2.36 12.05 10.25
C SER A 87 0.97 11.42 10.32
N THR A 88 0.54 11.04 11.53
CA THR A 88 -0.85 10.64 11.81
C THR A 88 -1.66 11.75 12.49
N ASP A 89 -1.03 12.88 12.82
CA ASP A 89 -1.76 14.11 13.19
C ASP A 89 -2.43 14.69 11.94
N PRO A 90 -3.77 14.86 11.90
CA PRO A 90 -4.48 15.24 10.68
C PRO A 90 -4.05 16.59 10.10
N ALA A 91 -3.80 17.60 10.95
CA ALA A 91 -3.40 18.93 10.50
C ALA A 91 -2.03 18.91 9.84
N ARG A 92 -1.05 18.30 10.52
CA ARG A 92 0.31 18.14 10.02
C ARG A 92 0.38 17.23 8.81
N ALA A 93 -0.39 16.13 8.80
CA ALA A 93 -0.46 15.21 7.67
C ALA A 93 -1.01 15.90 6.42
N LEU A 94 -2.05 16.72 6.56
CA LEU A 94 -2.61 17.50 5.45
C LEU A 94 -1.62 18.54 4.93
N ASP A 95 -0.96 19.29 5.81
CA ASP A 95 0.06 20.26 5.42
C ASP A 95 1.21 19.60 4.66
N ILE A 96 1.75 18.50 5.19
CA ILE A 96 2.79 17.70 4.51
C ILE A 96 2.27 17.18 3.18
N ALA A 97 1.09 16.55 3.13
CA ALA A 97 0.57 15.99 1.89
C ALA A 97 0.39 17.07 0.79
N LEU A 98 0.03 18.30 1.15
CA LEU A 98 -0.16 19.40 0.22
C LEU A 98 1.14 20.11 -0.18
N ASN A 99 2.11 20.21 0.73
CA ASN A 99 3.27 21.11 0.58
C ASN A 99 4.63 20.43 0.69
N GLY A 100 4.68 19.22 1.23
CA GLY A 100 5.92 18.50 1.51
C GLY A 100 6.65 18.02 0.26
N ASP A 101 7.91 17.63 0.50
CA ASP A 101 8.81 17.06 -0.49
C ASP A 101 8.37 15.65 -0.92
N VAL A 102 8.76 15.32 -2.15
CA VAL A 102 8.36 14.11 -2.86
C VAL A 102 9.53 13.14 -2.93
N ASP A 103 9.32 11.92 -2.46
CA ASP A 103 10.29 10.84 -2.53
C ASP A 103 9.81 9.73 -3.48
N PRO A 104 10.69 9.15 -4.30
CA PRO A 104 10.40 7.91 -4.99
C PRO A 104 10.40 6.75 -3.98
N VAL A 105 9.32 5.98 -3.96
CA VAL A 105 9.18 4.78 -3.12
C VAL A 105 8.89 3.53 -3.96
N PRO A 106 9.44 2.35 -3.60
CA PRO A 106 9.14 1.11 -4.32
C PRO A 106 7.64 0.85 -4.42
N PHE A 107 7.18 0.63 -5.65
CA PHE A 107 5.78 0.34 -5.91
C PHE A 107 5.58 -1.18 -6.07
N VAL A 108 4.79 -1.79 -5.18
CA VAL A 108 4.59 -3.25 -5.16
C VAL A 108 3.26 -3.61 -5.81
N ARG A 109 3.30 -4.63 -6.66
CA ARG A 109 2.13 -5.20 -7.36
C ARG A 109 1.92 -6.66 -6.97
N ASP A 110 0.72 -7.15 -7.24
CA ASP A 110 0.39 -8.57 -7.16
C ASP A 110 0.02 -9.18 -8.53
N ASP A 111 -0.12 -10.50 -8.57
CA ASP A 111 -0.45 -11.29 -9.78
C ASP A 111 -1.94 -11.23 -10.18
N VAL A 112 -2.81 -10.67 -9.34
CA VAL A 112 -4.23 -10.47 -9.66
C VAL A 112 -4.54 -9.04 -10.12
N GLY A 113 -3.50 -8.22 -10.30
CA GLY A 113 -3.61 -6.86 -10.84
C GLY A 113 -3.93 -5.79 -9.78
N GLY A 114 -3.68 -6.09 -8.50
CA GLY A 114 -3.69 -5.16 -7.39
C GLY A 114 -2.30 -4.57 -7.10
N VAL A 115 -2.26 -3.74 -6.06
CA VAL A 115 -1.08 -3.01 -5.58
C VAL A 115 -1.02 -3.12 -4.07
N LEU A 116 0.17 -2.94 -3.51
CA LEU A 116 0.41 -2.95 -2.07
C LEU A 116 1.21 -1.73 -1.66
N MET A 117 0.60 -0.88 -0.83
CA MET A 117 1.17 0.39 -0.35
C MET A 117 1.91 0.24 0.97
N GLY A 118 1.46 -0.68 1.83
CA GLY A 118 1.95 -0.84 3.19
C GLY A 118 2.17 -2.30 3.55
N LEU A 119 1.10 -3.02 3.90
CA LEU A 119 1.20 -4.36 4.49
C LEU A 119 0.26 -5.38 3.84
N GLY A 120 0.86 -6.39 3.22
CA GLY A 120 0.20 -7.57 2.71
C GLY A 120 0.38 -8.73 3.68
N VAL A 121 -0.69 -9.45 3.98
CA VAL A 121 -0.67 -10.60 4.89
C VAL A 121 -1.38 -11.79 4.25
N LEU A 122 -0.71 -12.94 4.23
CA LEU A 122 -1.29 -14.25 3.91
C LEU A 122 -1.30 -15.08 5.19
N SER A 123 -2.47 -15.55 5.62
CA SER A 123 -2.61 -16.25 6.90
C SER A 123 -3.86 -17.13 6.98
N PRO A 124 -3.76 -18.33 7.59
CA PRO A 124 -2.53 -19.11 7.83
C PRO A 124 -1.98 -19.68 6.52
N VAL A 125 -0.71 -20.10 6.48
CA VAL A 125 -0.11 -20.63 5.24
C VAL A 125 0.45 -22.04 5.42
N ARG A 126 0.13 -22.93 4.48
CA ARG A 126 0.84 -24.20 4.26
C ARG A 126 1.17 -24.34 2.78
N GLY A 127 2.44 -24.28 2.42
CA GLY A 127 2.84 -24.25 1.02
C GLY A 127 4.34 -24.18 0.80
N VAL A 128 4.71 -23.70 -0.39
CA VAL A 128 6.09 -23.45 -0.81
C VAL A 128 6.20 -22.02 -1.30
N GLY A 129 7.13 -21.27 -0.72
CA GLY A 129 7.36 -19.86 -1.03
C GLY A 129 8.79 -19.59 -1.47
N TYR A 130 8.95 -18.77 -2.49
CA TYR A 130 10.24 -18.34 -3.05
C TYR A 130 10.37 -16.83 -2.97
N SER A 131 11.53 -16.37 -2.55
CA SER A 131 11.99 -14.98 -2.68
C SER A 131 13.05 -14.96 -3.76
N ASP A 132 12.73 -14.40 -4.93
CA ASP A 132 13.50 -14.57 -6.15
C ASP A 132 13.80 -16.06 -6.42
N ALA A 133 15.08 -16.48 -6.43
CA ALA A 133 15.47 -17.87 -6.62
C ALA A 133 15.47 -18.70 -5.32
N ASP A 134 15.40 -18.05 -4.15
CA ASP A 134 15.60 -18.70 -2.86
C ASP A 134 14.31 -19.28 -2.30
N ASN A 135 14.33 -20.57 -1.96
CA ASN A 135 13.22 -21.18 -1.24
C ASN A 135 13.22 -20.72 0.23
N VAL A 136 12.30 -19.82 0.58
CA VAL A 136 12.19 -19.22 1.92
C VAL A 136 11.17 -19.91 2.81
N LEU A 137 10.21 -20.64 2.22
CA LEU A 137 9.19 -21.41 2.93
C LEU A 137 9.02 -22.79 2.29
N ARG A 138 9.13 -23.84 3.12
CA ARG A 138 8.58 -25.18 2.84
C ARG A 138 7.75 -25.63 4.04
N GLY A 139 6.47 -25.87 3.83
CA GLY A 139 5.56 -26.34 4.87
C GLY A 139 4.74 -25.19 5.46
N GLN A 140 4.70 -25.10 6.79
CA GLN A 140 3.75 -24.24 7.50
C GLN A 140 4.37 -22.91 7.93
N ALA A 141 3.56 -21.86 7.89
CA ALA A 141 3.82 -20.58 8.53
C ALA A 141 2.52 -20.08 9.18
N SER A 142 2.62 -19.41 10.32
CA SER A 142 1.46 -18.77 10.94
C SER A 142 0.93 -17.64 10.08
N ARG A 143 1.82 -16.87 9.46
CA ARG A 143 1.52 -15.91 8.41
C ARG A 143 2.76 -15.56 7.60
N ILE A 144 2.54 -15.01 6.42
CA ILE A 144 3.55 -14.33 5.61
C ILE A 144 3.15 -12.87 5.54
N GLU A 145 4.09 -11.98 5.83
CA GLU A 145 3.94 -10.54 5.68
C GLU A 145 4.81 -10.06 4.52
N CYS A 146 4.32 -9.10 3.76
CA CYS A 146 5.05 -8.40 2.72
C CYS A 146 4.83 -6.90 2.88
N THR A 147 5.89 -6.12 2.71
CA THR A 147 5.82 -4.67 2.58
C THR A 147 6.70 -4.23 1.40
N PRO A 148 6.48 -3.04 0.83
CA PRO A 148 7.55 -2.34 0.12
C PRO A 148 8.82 -2.24 1.00
N ASP A 149 9.99 -2.20 0.37
CA ASP A 149 11.26 -2.00 1.08
C ASP A 149 11.48 -0.50 1.37
N PRO A 150 11.43 -0.05 2.64
CA PRO A 150 11.59 1.36 2.98
C PRO A 150 13.01 1.88 2.72
N GLU A 151 13.99 1.00 2.56
CA GLU A 151 15.37 1.35 2.19
C GLU A 151 15.56 1.37 0.66
N GLY A 152 14.49 1.19 -0.12
CA GLY A 152 14.51 1.22 -1.58
C GLY A 152 14.97 -0.10 -2.22
N GLY A 153 16.03 -0.71 -1.69
CA GLY A 153 16.55 -2.06 -1.96
C GLY A 153 16.14 -2.75 -3.26
N LEU A 154 15.78 -4.04 -3.17
CA LEU A 154 15.20 -4.78 -4.30
C LEU A 154 13.69 -4.55 -4.46
N GLY A 155 13.05 -3.96 -3.44
CA GLY A 155 11.69 -3.41 -3.51
C GLY A 155 10.69 -4.04 -2.55
N LEU A 156 10.97 -5.24 -2.02
CA LEU A 156 10.10 -5.90 -1.06
C LEU A 156 10.86 -6.28 0.21
N VAL A 157 10.15 -6.30 1.34
CA VAL A 157 10.55 -7.02 2.55
C VAL A 157 9.50 -8.08 2.82
N VAL A 158 9.93 -9.34 2.87
CA VAL A 158 9.07 -10.50 3.13
C VAL A 158 9.45 -11.15 4.44
N ARG A 159 8.47 -11.31 5.33
CA ARG A 159 8.64 -11.96 6.64
C ARG A 159 7.79 -13.21 6.74
N ILE A 160 8.45 -14.34 6.93
CA ILE A 160 7.80 -15.63 7.23
C ILE A 160 7.73 -15.78 8.75
N VAL A 161 6.51 -15.71 9.31
CA VAL A 161 6.29 -15.71 10.76
C VAL A 161 5.73 -17.05 11.22
N ASN A 162 6.41 -17.66 12.18
CA ASN A 162 6.01 -18.90 12.83
C ASN A 162 5.77 -18.64 14.33
N LYS A 163 4.51 -18.66 14.77
CA LYS A 163 4.16 -18.61 16.18
C LYS A 163 4.67 -19.87 16.88
N ARG A 164 5.21 -19.69 18.09
CA ARG A 164 5.64 -20.77 18.99
C ARG A 164 4.83 -20.67 20.28
N LEU A 165 4.98 -21.66 21.17
CA LEU A 165 4.40 -21.61 22.52
C LEU A 165 4.80 -20.34 23.28
N LEU A 166 6.05 -19.89 23.09
CA LEU A 166 6.56 -18.61 23.59
C LEU A 166 7.15 -17.82 22.42
N GLY A 167 6.56 -16.66 22.12
CA GLY A 167 7.02 -15.74 21.08
C GLY A 167 6.80 -16.21 19.64
N SER A 168 7.62 -15.70 18.73
CA SER A 168 7.58 -16.07 17.30
C SER A 168 8.98 -16.18 16.72
N ARG A 169 9.15 -17.09 15.75
CA ARG A 169 10.33 -17.09 14.86
C ARG A 169 9.97 -16.37 13.58
N VAL A 170 10.76 -15.35 13.24
CA VAL A 170 10.62 -14.59 11.99
C VAL A 170 11.85 -14.87 11.12
N ARG A 171 11.62 -15.17 9.85
CA ARG A 171 12.67 -15.16 8.82
C ARG A 171 12.34 -14.05 7.84
N GLU A 172 13.27 -13.13 7.65
CA GLU A 172 13.14 -12.02 6.70
C GLU A 172 13.95 -12.30 5.43
N SER A 173 13.47 -11.80 4.29
CA SER A 173 14.20 -11.71 3.03
C SER A 173 13.79 -10.43 2.30
N ARG A 174 14.65 -9.92 1.42
CA ARG A 174 14.40 -8.67 0.69
C ARG A 174 14.53 -8.85 -0.84
N PRO A 175 13.55 -9.49 -1.49
CA PRO A 175 13.64 -9.83 -2.91
C PRO A 175 13.10 -8.75 -3.86
N ARG A 176 13.22 -8.98 -5.18
CA ARG A 176 12.45 -8.26 -6.23
C ARG A 176 11.06 -8.86 -6.44
N ALA A 177 10.90 -10.15 -6.17
CA ALA A 177 9.62 -10.83 -6.22
C ALA A 177 9.51 -11.94 -5.16
N PHE A 178 8.29 -12.16 -4.69
CA PHE A 178 7.93 -13.28 -3.84
C PHE A 178 6.78 -14.05 -4.46
N GLN A 179 6.90 -15.37 -4.52
CA GLN A 179 5.91 -16.27 -5.11
C GLN A 179 5.53 -17.34 -4.10
N LEU A 180 4.23 -17.60 -3.95
CA LEU A 180 3.68 -18.63 -3.08
C LEU A 180 2.76 -19.55 -3.87
N GLY A 181 2.93 -20.86 -3.69
CA GLY A 181 1.88 -21.85 -3.91
C GLY A 181 1.52 -22.50 -2.57
N CYS A 182 0.25 -22.58 -2.23
CA CYS A 182 -0.20 -23.05 -0.92
C CYS A 182 -1.59 -23.71 -0.95
N LEU A 183 -1.96 -24.35 0.16
CA LEU A 183 -3.37 -24.62 0.45
C LEU A 183 -4.16 -23.31 0.57
N PRO A 184 -5.48 -23.33 0.33
CA PRO A 184 -6.30 -22.13 0.38
C PRO A 184 -6.08 -21.29 1.64
N THR A 185 -5.75 -20.02 1.44
CA THR A 185 -5.52 -19.02 2.48
C THR A 185 -6.26 -17.73 2.16
N THR A 186 -6.26 -16.78 3.09
CA THR A 186 -6.82 -15.44 2.89
C THR A 186 -5.69 -14.44 2.74
N ALA A 187 -5.75 -13.63 1.68
CA ALA A 187 -4.94 -12.44 1.51
C ALA A 187 -5.65 -11.23 2.12
N VAL A 188 -4.91 -10.41 2.88
CA VAL A 188 -5.32 -9.08 3.33
C VAL A 188 -4.26 -8.11 2.86
N LEU A 189 -4.66 -7.11 2.07
CA LEU A 189 -3.76 -6.11 1.47
C LEU A 189 -4.21 -4.74 1.96
N ASP A 190 -3.33 -4.03 2.67
CA ASP A 190 -3.60 -2.68 3.16
C ASP A 190 -4.93 -2.61 3.95
N GLY A 191 -5.15 -3.62 4.79
CA GLY A 191 -6.37 -3.78 5.59
C GLY A 191 -7.58 -4.34 4.81
N HIS A 192 -7.52 -4.44 3.49
CA HIS A 192 -8.60 -4.99 2.67
C HIS A 192 -8.46 -6.48 2.43
N LYS A 193 -9.44 -7.26 2.92
CA LYS A 193 -9.52 -8.71 2.69
C LYS A 193 -9.88 -9.02 1.22
N HIS A 194 -9.06 -9.83 0.57
CA HIS A 194 -9.36 -10.35 -0.77
C HIS A 194 -10.67 -11.16 -0.74
N PRO A 195 -11.58 -10.97 -1.72
CA PRO A 195 -12.96 -11.49 -1.64
C PRO A 195 -13.05 -13.02 -1.67
N ARG A 196 -12.02 -13.70 -2.17
CA ARG A 196 -11.99 -15.16 -2.31
C ARG A 196 -10.71 -15.73 -1.71
N PRO A 197 -10.74 -16.95 -1.12
CA PRO A 197 -9.53 -17.66 -0.77
C PRO A 197 -8.61 -17.84 -1.99
N VAL A 198 -7.31 -17.88 -1.73
CA VAL A 198 -6.26 -18.02 -2.74
C VAL A 198 -5.37 -19.21 -2.44
N ASP A 199 -4.95 -19.93 -3.46
CA ASP A 199 -4.02 -21.07 -3.40
C ASP A 199 -2.64 -20.74 -3.98
N LYS A 200 -2.50 -19.53 -4.53
CA LYS A 200 -1.24 -18.93 -4.95
C LYS A 200 -1.30 -17.42 -4.75
N TRP A 201 -0.14 -16.81 -4.58
CA TRP A 201 -0.03 -15.37 -4.51
C TRP A 201 1.38 -14.92 -4.89
N THR A 202 1.49 -13.85 -5.65
CA THR A 202 2.78 -13.24 -5.97
C THR A 202 2.78 -11.78 -5.59
N TRP A 203 3.87 -11.29 -4.98
CA TRP A 203 4.18 -9.86 -4.89
C TRP A 203 5.46 -9.58 -5.67
N TYR A 204 5.53 -8.45 -6.36
CA TYR A 204 6.75 -8.04 -7.09
C TYR A 204 6.87 -6.52 -7.17
N ARG A 205 8.11 -6.04 -7.26
CA ARG A 205 8.39 -4.61 -7.47
C ARG A 205 8.04 -4.24 -8.91
N HIS A 206 7.25 -3.18 -9.07
CA HIS A 206 7.02 -2.56 -10.36
C HIS A 206 8.29 -1.85 -10.86
N THR A 207 8.37 -1.61 -12.17
CA THR A 207 9.54 -0.98 -12.80
C THR A 207 9.65 0.51 -12.51
N GLU A 208 8.54 1.15 -12.16
CA GLU A 208 8.45 2.55 -11.82
C GLU A 208 8.11 2.71 -10.34
N ASP A 209 8.83 3.61 -9.67
CA ASP A 209 8.57 3.96 -8.27
C ASP A 209 7.40 4.96 -8.18
N LEU A 210 6.66 4.90 -7.08
CA LEU A 210 5.63 5.88 -6.79
C LEU A 210 6.26 7.18 -6.27
N ARG A 211 5.76 8.31 -6.72
CA ARG A 211 6.08 9.64 -6.18
C ARG A 211 5.24 9.93 -4.93
N LEU A 212 5.73 9.59 -3.74
CA LEU A 212 5.00 9.76 -2.47
C LEU A 212 5.46 11.05 -1.76
N VAL A 213 4.51 11.84 -1.25
CA VAL A 213 4.81 12.99 -0.39
C VAL A 213 5.04 12.50 1.03
N ARG A 214 6.22 12.76 1.60
CA ARG A 214 6.57 12.28 2.95
C ARG A 214 7.00 13.40 3.90
N GLY A 215 7.81 14.34 3.41
CA GLY A 215 8.31 15.46 4.23
C GLY A 215 9.13 15.03 5.45
N VAL A 216 9.91 13.95 5.32
CA VAL A 216 10.76 13.34 6.37
C VAL A 216 12.21 13.22 5.95
#